data_AF-B5JRD9-F1
#
_entry.id   AF-B5JRD9-F1
#
_cell.length_a   1.000
_cell.length_b   1.000
_cell.length_c   1.000
_cell.angle_alpha   90.00
_cell.angle_beta   90.00
_cell.angle_gamma   90.00
#
_symmetry.space_group_name_H-M   'P 1'
#
loop_
_entity.id
_entity.type
_entity.pdbx_description
1 polymer ?
#
loop_
_entity_poly.entity_id
_entity_poly.type
_entity_poly.pdbx_seq_one_letter_code
_entity_poly.pdbx_strand_id
1 'polypeptide(L)'
;MAAGKTPTELENLLADKFENQLVSNEVMVVVLESYFTYYLEGEVRSPGIIRSFRQLSVLEAIIAAGGINKVTGKMKSVVVIRRKGDKYQHFELDLAAIIDGKKDGAFVLDSHDIVSVPQRVW
;
A
#
# COMPACT_ATOMS: atom_id res chain seq x y z
N MET A 1 8.31 22.15 -4.31
CA MET A 1 8.19 20.67 -4.34
C MET A 1 6.73 20.32 -4.57
N ALA A 2 6.42 19.25 -5.31
CA ALA A 2 5.05 18.88 -5.70
C ALA A 2 4.29 18.07 -4.62
N ALA A 3 4.99 17.50 -3.64
CA ALA A 3 4.37 16.69 -2.60
C ALA A 3 3.37 17.50 -1.76
N GLY A 4 2.15 16.95 -1.56
CA GLY A 4 1.10 17.55 -0.74
C GLY A 4 0.23 18.61 -1.42
N LYS A 5 0.34 18.79 -2.75
CA LYS A 5 -0.50 19.71 -3.53
C LYS A 5 -1.43 18.94 -4.46
N THR A 6 -2.65 19.44 -4.63
CA THR A 6 -3.55 19.00 -5.70
C THR A 6 -3.03 19.46 -7.06
N PRO A 7 -3.49 18.84 -8.17
CA PRO A 7 -3.07 19.23 -9.52
C PRO A 7 -3.28 20.73 -9.80
N THR A 8 -4.45 21.26 -9.46
CA THR A 8 -4.80 22.69 -9.64
C THR A 8 -3.94 23.62 -8.78
N GLU A 9 -3.62 23.25 -7.54
CA GLU A 9 -2.71 24.05 -6.70
C GLU A 9 -1.29 24.05 -7.24
N LEU A 10 -0.87 22.96 -7.88
CA LEU A 10 0.43 22.89 -8.53
C LEU A 10 0.44 23.67 -9.86
N GLU A 11 -0.64 23.63 -10.62
CA GLU A 11 -0.84 24.44 -11.84
C GLU A 11 -0.69 25.93 -11.53
N ASN A 12 -1.45 26.46 -10.57
CA ASN A 12 -1.39 27.87 -10.20
C ASN A 12 0.02 28.26 -9.71
N LEU A 13 0.66 27.41 -8.92
CA LEU A 13 2.02 27.66 -8.45
C LEU A 13 3.04 27.71 -9.60
N LEU A 14 2.87 26.85 -10.61
CA LEU A 14 3.76 26.82 -11.76
C LEU A 14 3.49 28.02 -12.68
N ALA A 15 2.23 28.36 -12.91
CA ALA A 15 1.84 29.54 -13.68
C ALA A 15 2.43 30.83 -13.07
N ASP A 16 2.25 31.05 -11.77
CA ASP A 16 2.81 32.22 -11.06
C ASP A 16 4.35 32.24 -11.09
N LYS A 17 5.00 31.08 -10.98
CA LYS A 17 6.46 31.00 -10.94
C LYS A 17 7.11 31.24 -12.30
N PHE A 18 6.43 30.89 -13.38
CA PHE A 18 6.95 30.96 -14.75
C PHE A 18 6.28 32.06 -15.59
N GLU A 19 5.49 32.94 -14.98
CA GLU A 19 4.73 34.03 -15.61
C GLU A 19 5.55 34.87 -16.60
N ASN A 20 6.82 35.16 -16.29
CA ASN A 20 7.72 35.96 -17.15
C ASN A 20 8.53 35.14 -18.17
N GLN A 21 8.35 33.82 -18.21
CA GLN A 21 9.10 32.88 -19.06
C GLN A 21 8.18 32.09 -20.01
N LEU A 22 6.87 32.25 -19.90
CA LEU A 22 5.88 31.56 -20.72
C LEU A 22 5.30 32.51 -21.79
N VAL A 23 5.34 32.09 -23.05
CA VAL A 23 4.73 32.83 -24.19
C VAL A 23 3.20 32.78 -24.15
N SER A 24 2.64 31.76 -23.48
CA SER A 24 1.22 31.59 -23.13
C SER A 24 1.15 30.89 -21.77
N ASN A 25 0.34 31.38 -20.84
CA ASN A 25 0.29 30.94 -19.44
C ASN A 25 -0.53 29.64 -19.22
N GLU A 26 -0.54 28.74 -20.20
CA GLU A 26 -1.30 27.50 -20.14
C GLU A 26 -0.41 26.37 -19.62
N VAL A 27 -0.54 26.06 -18.33
CA VAL A 27 0.11 24.91 -17.69
C VAL A 27 -0.96 23.88 -17.36
N MET A 28 -0.85 22.66 -17.91
CA MET A 28 -1.71 21.52 -17.60
C MET A 28 -0.92 20.50 -16.77
N VAL A 29 -1.43 20.14 -15.59
CA VAL A 29 -0.85 19.11 -14.73
C VAL A 29 -1.74 17.87 -14.74
N VAL A 30 -1.20 16.76 -15.24
CA VAL A 30 -1.87 15.46 -15.21
C VAL A 30 -1.16 14.56 -14.21
N VAL A 31 -1.90 14.04 -13.22
CA VAL A 31 -1.41 12.96 -12.37
C VAL A 31 -1.51 11.68 -13.20
N LEU A 32 -0.37 11.22 -13.73
CA LEU A 32 -0.36 10.06 -14.60
C LEU A 32 -0.81 8.81 -13.86
N GLU A 33 -0.27 8.52 -12.67
CA GLU A 33 -0.70 7.39 -11.84
C GLU A 33 -0.41 7.62 -10.34
N SER A 34 -1.43 7.61 -9.49
CA SER A 34 -1.29 7.56 -8.03
C SER A 34 -1.68 6.17 -7.55
N TYR A 35 -0.67 5.32 -7.34
CA TYR A 35 -0.89 3.98 -6.80
C TYR A 35 -0.48 3.90 -5.33
N PHE A 36 -1.30 3.19 -4.56
CA PHE A 36 -0.86 2.56 -3.34
C PHE A 36 0.02 1.37 -3.71
N THR A 37 1.22 1.32 -3.15
CA THR A 37 2.18 0.23 -3.38
C THR A 37 2.30 -0.59 -2.10
N TYR A 38 2.23 -1.91 -2.19
CA TYR A 38 2.36 -2.83 -1.06
C TYR A 38 3.41 -3.89 -1.39
N TYR A 39 4.11 -4.38 -0.36
CA TYR A 39 5.12 -5.42 -0.52
C TYR A 39 4.64 -6.68 0.19
N LEU A 40 4.53 -7.79 -0.54
CA LEU A 40 4.15 -9.08 0.04
C LEU A 40 5.33 -10.03 -0.03
N GLU A 41 5.62 -10.69 1.09
CA GLU A 41 6.66 -11.69 1.19
C GLU A 41 6.22 -12.91 2.01
N GLY A 42 7.04 -13.97 1.95
CA GLY A 42 6.79 -15.23 2.65
C GLY A 42 5.81 -16.13 1.90
N GLU A 43 5.02 -16.89 2.66
CA GLU A 43 4.18 -18.00 2.18
C GLU A 43 2.86 -17.55 1.54
N VAL A 44 2.94 -16.65 0.58
CA VAL A 44 1.88 -16.33 -0.39
C VAL A 44 2.18 -16.97 -1.74
N ARG A 45 1.16 -17.17 -2.58
CA ARG A 45 1.37 -17.80 -3.89
C ARG A 45 2.23 -16.96 -4.84
N SER A 46 2.09 -15.65 -4.78
CA SER A 46 2.84 -14.72 -5.63
C SER A 46 3.41 -13.58 -4.79
N PRO A 47 4.57 -13.80 -4.14
CA PRO A 47 5.25 -12.74 -3.40
C PRO A 47 5.76 -11.66 -4.38
N GLY A 48 5.83 -10.43 -3.92
CA GLY A 48 6.26 -9.30 -4.72
C GLY A 48 5.50 -8.01 -4.44
N ILE A 49 5.54 -7.11 -5.41
CA ILE A 49 4.94 -5.78 -5.31
C ILE A 49 3.50 -5.82 -5.82
N ILE A 50 2.58 -5.27 -5.04
CA ILE A 50 1.19 -5.05 -5.44
C ILE A 50 0.95 -3.55 -5.59
N ARG A 51 0.36 -3.14 -6.71
CA ARG A 51 -0.08 -1.77 -6.95
C ARG A 51 -1.60 -1.73 -7.03
N SER A 52 -2.20 -0.74 -6.39
CA SER A 52 -3.65 -0.55 -6.35
C SER A 52 -4.01 0.93 -6.44
N PHE A 53 -5.09 1.25 -7.15
CA PHE A 53 -5.65 2.61 -7.21
C PHE A 53 -6.36 3.04 -5.92
N ARG A 54 -6.63 2.09 -5.01
CA ARG A 54 -7.27 2.33 -3.71
C ARG A 54 -6.51 1.66 -2.58
N GLN A 55 -6.79 2.08 -1.35
CA GLN A 55 -6.32 1.36 -0.18
C GLN A 55 -6.87 -0.07 -0.15
N LEU A 56 -6.00 -1.01 0.19
CA LEU A 56 -6.31 -2.42 0.42
C LEU A 56 -6.20 -2.76 1.90
N SER A 57 -7.01 -3.68 2.35
CA SER A 57 -6.77 -4.43 3.57
C SER A 57 -5.71 -5.51 3.37
N VAL A 58 -5.16 -6.01 4.46
CA VAL A 58 -4.21 -7.14 4.47
C VAL A 58 -4.80 -8.35 3.74
N LEU A 59 -6.09 -8.64 3.97
CA LEU A 59 -6.75 -9.77 3.34
C LEU A 59 -6.89 -9.57 1.83
N GLU A 60 -7.30 -8.38 1.39
CA GLU A 60 -7.40 -8.07 -0.05
C GLU A 60 -6.04 -8.14 -0.74
N ALA A 61 -4.99 -7.63 -0.11
CA ALA A 61 -3.63 -7.70 -0.65
C ALA A 61 -3.15 -9.15 -0.78
N ILE A 62 -3.41 -9.99 0.22
CA ILE A 62 -3.09 -11.42 0.18
C ILE A 62 -3.88 -12.14 -0.91
N ILE A 63 -5.17 -11.82 -1.08
CA ILE A 63 -6.00 -12.38 -2.16
C ILE A 63 -5.44 -11.97 -3.53
N ALA A 64 -5.01 -10.71 -3.68
CA ALA A 64 -4.38 -10.21 -4.90
C ALA A 64 -3.04 -10.91 -5.20
N ALA A 65 -2.30 -11.36 -4.17
CA ALA A 65 -1.13 -12.25 -4.32
C ALA A 65 -1.48 -13.74 -4.57
N GLY A 66 -2.74 -14.06 -4.87
CA GLY A 66 -3.21 -15.43 -5.12
C GLY A 66 -3.54 -16.24 -3.87
N GLY A 67 -3.51 -15.61 -2.69
CA GLY A 67 -3.79 -16.20 -1.40
C GLY A 67 -2.55 -16.77 -0.69
N ILE A 68 -2.73 -17.13 0.58
CA ILE A 68 -1.71 -17.82 1.38
C ILE A 68 -1.53 -19.26 0.86
N ASN A 69 -0.28 -19.74 0.87
CA ASN A 69 0.00 -21.14 0.62
C ASN A 69 -0.60 -21.99 1.75
N LYS A 70 -1.61 -22.82 1.43
CA LYS A 70 -2.35 -23.61 2.43
C LYS A 70 -1.51 -24.71 3.10
N VAL A 71 -0.44 -25.14 2.46
CA VAL A 71 0.43 -26.23 2.96
C VAL A 71 1.44 -25.67 3.96
N THR A 72 2.14 -24.61 3.55
CA THR A 72 3.31 -24.07 4.24
C THR A 72 3.04 -22.78 5.00
N GLY A 73 1.99 -22.02 4.68
CA GLY A 73 1.73 -20.71 5.28
C GLY A 73 0.95 -20.75 6.59
N LYS A 74 1.25 -19.79 7.48
CA LYS A 74 0.62 -19.63 8.79
C LYS A 74 -0.26 -18.37 8.87
N MET A 75 -1.58 -18.57 8.79
CA MET A 75 -2.59 -17.49 8.83
C MET A 75 -2.73 -16.77 10.18
N LYS A 76 -2.32 -17.41 11.28
CA LYS A 76 -2.55 -16.90 12.64
C LYS A 76 -1.54 -15.85 13.12
N SER A 77 -0.44 -15.67 12.39
CA SER A 77 0.68 -14.83 12.80
C SER A 77 1.23 -14.03 11.62
N VAL A 78 0.33 -13.53 10.76
CA VAL A 78 0.73 -12.66 9.65
C VAL A 78 1.19 -11.34 10.23
N VAL A 79 2.31 -10.81 9.75
CA VAL A 79 2.90 -9.58 10.28
C VAL A 79 2.81 -8.48 9.23
N VAL A 80 2.26 -7.33 9.62
CA VAL A 80 2.39 -6.09 8.85
C VAL A 80 3.51 -5.27 9.46
N ILE A 81 4.45 -4.85 8.62
CA ILE A 81 5.56 -3.97 8.99
C ILE A 81 5.30 -2.62 8.35
N ARG A 82 5.10 -1.60 9.20
CA ARG A 82 4.84 -0.21 8.79
C ARG A 82 5.98 0.68 9.22
N ARG A 83 6.52 1.47 8.29
CA ARG A 83 7.51 2.49 8.61
C ARG A 83 6.80 3.77 9.09
N LYS A 84 7.12 4.21 10.31
CA LYS A 84 6.65 5.49 10.87
C LYS A 84 7.85 6.35 11.26
N GLY A 85 8.25 7.24 10.35
CA GLY A 85 9.51 7.98 10.45
C GLY A 85 10.71 7.04 10.36
N ASP A 86 11.56 7.04 11.40
CA ASP A 86 12.75 6.18 11.48
C ASP A 86 12.51 4.86 12.23
N LYS A 87 11.27 4.58 12.63
CA LYS A 87 10.91 3.36 13.36
C LYS A 87 10.02 2.46 12.51
N TYR A 88 10.17 1.15 12.74
CA TYR A 88 9.25 0.14 12.22
C TYR A 88 8.26 -0.27 13.30
N GLN A 89 6.98 -0.33 12.93
CA GLN A 89 5.89 -0.85 13.74
C GLN A 89 5.47 -2.20 13.17
N HIS A 90 5.30 -3.18 14.05
CA HIS A 90 4.92 -4.54 13.68
C HIS A 90 3.52 -4.81 14.22
N PHE A 91 2.62 -5.24 13.34
CA PHE A 91 1.26 -5.63 13.68
C PHE A 91 1.07 -7.10 13.38
N GLU A 92 0.93 -7.92 14.42
CA GLU A 92 0.63 -9.34 14.26
C GLU A 92 -0.89 -9.54 14.15
N LEU A 93 -1.29 -10.29 13.13
CA LEU A 93 -2.68 -10.49 12.75
C LEU A 93 -3.00 -11.98 12.68
N ASP A 94 -4.10 -12.35 13.33
CA ASP A 94 -4.75 -13.65 13.12
C ASP A 94 -5.79 -13.51 12.01
N LEU A 95 -5.38 -13.81 10.78
CA LEU A 95 -6.27 -13.78 9.63
C LEU A 95 -7.27 -14.95 9.63
N ALA A 96 -6.97 -16.04 10.33
CA ALA A 96 -7.93 -17.15 10.43
C ALA A 96 -9.15 -16.73 11.26
N ALA A 97 -8.94 -15.99 12.35
CA ALA A 97 -10.03 -15.44 13.14
C ALA A 97 -10.89 -14.44 12.35
N ILE A 98 -10.28 -13.66 11.45
CA ILE A 98 -10.99 -12.70 10.59
C ILE A 98 -11.83 -13.43 9.53
N ILE A 99 -11.27 -14.45 8.88
CA ILE A 99 -12.00 -15.25 7.88
C ILE A 99 -13.16 -16.03 8.52
N ASP A 100 -12.96 -16.56 9.73
CA ASP A 100 -14.00 -17.28 10.48
C ASP A 100 -15.09 -16.35 11.04
N GLY A 101 -14.98 -15.02 10.87
CA GLY A 101 -15.92 -14.04 11.44
C GLY A 101 -15.84 -13.92 12.96
N LYS A 102 -14.79 -14.46 13.60
CA LYS A 102 -14.57 -14.40 15.06
C LYS A 102 -13.95 -13.08 15.50
N LYS A 103 -13.40 -12.32 14.55
CA LYS A 103 -12.77 -11.01 14.80
C LYS A 103 -13.21 -10.05 13.70
N ASP A 104 -13.91 -9.00 14.11
CA ASP A 104 -14.23 -7.88 13.24
C ASP A 104 -13.03 -6.96 13.07
N GLY A 105 -12.84 -6.45 11.86
CA GLY A 105 -11.81 -5.47 11.53
C GLY A 105 -10.96 -5.89 10.35
N ALA A 106 -11.22 -5.29 9.19
CA ALA A 106 -10.27 -5.29 8.09
C ALA A 106 -9.07 -4.41 8.49
N PHE A 107 -7.89 -5.01 8.66
CA PHE A 107 -6.67 -4.22 8.87
C PHE A 107 -6.30 -3.53 7.55
N VAL A 108 -6.48 -2.21 7.48
CA VAL A 108 -6.20 -1.40 6.29
C VAL A 108 -4.69 -1.09 6.21
N LEU A 109 -4.12 -1.32 5.03
CA LEU A 109 -2.71 -1.07 4.74
C LEU A 109 -2.48 0.37 4.30
N ASP A 110 -1.39 0.95 4.78
CA ASP A 110 -0.85 2.20 4.27
C ASP A 110 0.05 1.92 3.06
N SER A 111 0.24 2.92 2.20
CA SER A 111 1.17 2.79 1.08
C SER A 111 2.58 2.52 1.61
N HIS A 112 3.26 1.55 1.00
CA HIS A 112 4.56 1.00 1.33
C HIS A 112 4.62 0.10 2.57
N ASP A 113 3.47 -0.35 3.10
CA ASP A 113 3.46 -1.42 4.08
C ASP A 113 4.01 -2.74 3.49
N ILE A 114 4.70 -3.49 4.35
CA ILE A 114 5.19 -4.84 4.05
C ILE A 114 4.31 -5.84 4.79
N VAL A 115 3.76 -6.82 4.08
CA VAL A 115 2.98 -7.92 4.64
C VAL A 115 3.81 -9.19 4.52
N SER A 116 4.15 -9.77 5.66
CA SER A 116 4.95 -10.98 5.77
C SER A 116 4.11 -12.14 6.28
N VAL A 117 4.04 -13.21 5.49
CA VAL A 117 3.35 -14.44 5.86
C VAL A 117 4.39 -15.50 6.28
N PRO A 118 4.49 -15.85 7.57
CA PRO A 118 5.50 -16.79 8.02
C PRO A 118 5.18 -18.23 7.59
N GLN A 119 6.25 -19.02 7.48
CA GLN A 119 6.17 -20.46 7.27
C GLN A 119 5.72 -21.19 8.55
N ARG A 120 5.01 -22.28 8.39
CA ARG A 120 4.80 -23.28 9.45
C ARG A 120 6.14 -23.96 9.74
N VAL A 121 6.57 -23.88 11.00
CA VAL A 121 7.68 -24.67 11.53
C VAL A 121 7.11 -26.02 11.95
N TRP A 122 7.75 -27.10 11.49
CA TRP A 122 7.38 -28.49 11.74
C TRP A 122 8.10 -29.05 12.98
#